data_AF-A0A940DUI5-F1
#
_entry.id   AF-A0A940DUI5-F1
#
_cell.length_a   1.000
_cell.length_b   1.000
_cell.length_c   1.000
_cell.angle_alpha   90.00
_cell.angle_beta   90.00
_cell.angle_gamma   90.00
#
_symmetry.space_group_name_H-M   'P 1'
#
loop_
_entity.id
_entity.type
_entity.pdbx_description
1 polymer ?
#
loop_
_entity_poly.entity_id
_entity_poly.type
_entity_poly.pdbx_seq_one_letter_code
_entity_poly.pdbx_strand_id
1 'polypeptide(L)' 'MNGYKLLISIILIAVSFILYILSLLEVFPLLLAVPLLFFTTFITVIMFNNHKRFKGFRS' A
#
# COMPACT_ATOMS: atom_id res chain seq x y z
N MET A 1 1.41 -4.65 16.05
CA MET A 1 0.96 -4.93 14.66
C MET A 1 1.50 -6.30 14.32
N ASN A 2 0.66 -7.28 14.02
CA ASN A 2 1.13 -8.65 13.81
C ASN A 2 2.04 -8.71 12.57
N GLY A 3 3.24 -9.28 12.70
CA GLY A 3 4.29 -9.23 11.66
C GLY A 3 3.85 -9.77 10.29
N TYR A 4 2.89 -10.69 10.25
CA TYR A 4 2.33 -11.20 9.00
C TYR A 4 1.62 -10.12 8.17
N LYS A 5 0.98 -9.13 8.80
CA LYS A 5 0.30 -8.04 8.08
C LYS A 5 1.32 -7.15 7.35
N LEU A 6 2.50 -7.00 7.94
CA LEU A 6 3.60 -6.24 7.34
C LEU A 6 4.16 -6.96 6.12
N LEU A 7 4.45 -8.25 6.26
CA LEU A 7 4.93 -9.09 5.17
C LEU A 7 3.97 -9.08 3.98
N ILE A 8 2.66 -9.26 4.23
CA ILE A 8 1.64 -9.22 3.18
C ILE A 8 1.61 -7.86 2.47
N SER A 9 1.68 -6.76 3.22
CA SER A 9 1.65 -5.41 2.64
C SER A 9 2.88 -5.14 1.77
N ILE A 10 4.07 -5.58 2.21
CA ILE A 10 5.31 -5.44 1.43
C ILE A 10 5.24 -6.25 0.14
N ILE A 11 4.77 -7.50 0.21
CA ILE A 11 4.61 -8.36 -0.97
C ILE A 11 3.62 -7.72 -1.95
N LEU A 12 2.50 -7.19 -1.46
CA LEU A 12 1.47 -6.58 -2.29
C LEU A 12 1.97 -5.31 -3.02
N ILE A 13 2.76 -4.48 -2.34
CA ILE A 13 3.43 -3.33 -2.94
C ILE A 13 4.43 -3.79 -4.00
N ALA A 14 5.25 -4.80 -3.71
CA ALA A 14 6.26 -5.31 -4.63
C ALA A 14 5.61 -5.84 -5.94
N VAL A 15 4.53 -6.60 -5.82
CA VAL A 15 3.78 -7.11 -6.99
C VAL A 15 3.17 -5.96 -7.79
N SER A 16 2.56 -4.98 -7.13
CA SER A 16 1.96 -3.81 -7.81
C SER A 16 3.01 -2.96 -8.51
N PHE A 17 4.20 -2.84 -7.93
CA PHE A 17 5.33 -2.14 -8.54
C PHE A 17 5.85 -2.86 -9.80
N ILE A 18 5.94 -4.19 -9.76
CA ILE A 18 6.30 -5.00 -10.93
C ILE A 18 5.26 -4.79 -12.04
N LEU A 19 3.97 -4.88 -11.74
CA LEU A 19 2.89 -4.65 -12.72
C LEU A 19 2.94 -3.24 -13.31
N TYR A 20 3.31 -2.24 -12.50
CA TYR A 20 3.54 -0.89 -13.00
C TYR A 20 4.70 -0.80 -13.97
N ILE A 21 5.84 -1.42 -13.66
CA ILE A 21 6.96 -1.53 -14.60
C ILE A 21 6.50 -2.22 -15.90
N LEU A 22 5.80 -3.36 -15.82
CA LEU A 22 5.26 -4.03 -17.00
C LEU A 22 4.33 -3.11 -17.81
N SER A 23 3.58 -2.22 -17.16
CA SER A 23 2.74 -1.26 -17.86
C SER A 23 3.52 -0.19 -18.62
N LEU A 24 4.71 0.16 -18.14
CA LEU A 24 5.62 1.07 -18.84
C LEU A 24 6.21 0.42 -20.10
N LEU A 25 6.32 -0.92 -20.12
CA LEU A 25 6.71 -1.68 -21.31
C LEU A 25 5.51 -1.95 -22.26
N GLU A 26 4.36 -1.32 -22.03
CA GLU A 26 3.11 -1.54 -22.78
C GLU A 26 2.56 -2.98 -22.69
N VAL A 27 3.09 -3.81 -21.79
CA VAL A 27 2.64 -5.20 -21.57
C VAL A 27 1.34 -5.25 -20.74
N PHE A 28 1.09 -4.21 -19.95
CA PHE A 28 -0.09 -4.08 -19.09
C PHE A 28 -0.69 -2.68 -19.22
N PRO A 29 -2.02 -2.49 -19.13
CA PRO A 29 -2.61 -1.17 -19.21
C PRO A 29 -2.18 -0.27 -18.05
N LEU A 30 -1.50 0.84 -18.37
CA LEU A 30 -1.04 1.85 -17.42
C LEU A 30 -2.19 2.39 -16.55
N LEU A 31 -3.38 2.51 -17.14
CA LEU A 31 -4.61 2.95 -16.46
C LEU A 31 -5.00 2.04 -15.29
N LEU A 32 -4.66 0.76 -15.31
CA LEU A 32 -4.93 -0.16 -14.20
C LEU A 32 -3.76 -0.23 -13.22
N ALA A 33 -2.53 -0.17 -13.71
CA ALA A 33 -1.35 -0.27 -12.86
C ALA A 33 -1.19 0.92 -11.91
N VAL A 34 -1.47 2.14 -12.39
CA VAL A 34 -1.33 3.36 -11.58
C VAL A 34 -2.30 3.35 -10.38
N PRO A 35 -3.62 3.13 -10.54
CA PRO A 35 -4.54 3.01 -9.41
C PRO A 35 -4.16 1.84 -8.50
N LEU A 36 -3.74 0.70 -9.06
CA LEU A 36 -3.37 -0.46 -8.25
C LEU A 36 -2.18 -0.16 -7.32
N LEU A 37 -1.15 0.48 -7.85
CA LEU A 37 0.02 0.89 -7.08
C LEU A 37 -0.34 1.96 -6.04
N PHE A 38 -1.20 2.91 -6.40
CA PHE A 38 -1.69 3.92 -5.47
C PHE A 38 -2.54 3.30 -4.34
N PHE A 39 -3.50 2.43 -4.64
CA PHE A 39 -4.35 1.79 -3.65
C PHE A 39 -3.55 0.94 -2.67
N THR A 40 -2.60 0.15 -3.16
CA THR A 40 -1.80 -0.74 -2.32
C THR A 40 -0.85 0.03 -1.40
N THR A 41 -0.25 1.12 -1.89
CA THR A 41 0.54 2.02 -1.06
C THR A 41 -0.34 2.79 -0.05
N PHE A 42 -1.49 3.30 -0.47
CA PHE A 42 -2.43 4.03 0.39
C PHE A 42 -2.98 3.16 1.54
N ILE A 43 -3.43 1.94 1.23
CA ILE A 43 -3.90 0.98 2.24
C ILE A 43 -2.77 0.63 3.21
N THR A 44 -1.55 0.44 2.71
CA THR A 44 -0.39 0.17 3.56
C THR A 44 -0.12 1.33 4.51
N VAL A 45 -0.16 2.57 4.01
CA VAL A 45 0.01 3.76 4.85
C VAL A 45 -1.10 3.84 5.89
N ILE A 46 -2.37 3.62 5.55
CA ILE A 46 -3.48 3.62 6.53
C ILE A 46 -3.29 2.54 7.60
N MET A 47 -2.91 1.32 7.19
CA MET A 47 -2.67 0.21 8.11
C MET A 47 -1.53 0.51 9.08
N PHE A 48 -0.47 1.18 8.61
CA PHE A 48 0.65 1.61 9.43
C PHE A 48 0.37 2.86 10.25
N ASN A 49 -0.49 3.72 9.75
CA ASN A 49 -0.95 4.95 10.38
C ASN A 49 -1.99 4.64 11.46
N ASN A 50 -1.64 3.74 12.37
CA ASN A 50 -2.22 3.68 13.71
C ASN A 50 -1.88 5.01 14.38
N HIS A 51 -2.69 6.03 14.13
CA HIS A 51 -2.72 7.24 14.93
C HIS A 51 -2.81 6.76 16.38
N LYS A 52 -1.70 6.89 17.13
CA LYS A 52 -1.79 7.09 18.58
C LYS A 52 -2.55 8.40 18.75
N ARG A 53 -3.87 8.35 18.54
CA ARG A 53 -4.77 9.48 18.80
C ARG A 53 -4.38 9.93 20.18
N PHE A 54 -3.94 11.16 20.29
CA PHE A 54 -3.72 11.81 21.56
C PHE A 54 -5.02 11.61 22.34
N LYS A 55 -5.00 10.69 23.31
CA LYS A 55 -6.09 10.52 24.25
C LYS A 55 -5.98 11.77 25.11
N GLY A 56 -6.56 12.87 24.64
CA GLY A 56 -6.58 14.12 25.40
C GLY A 56 -6.94 13.79 26.85
N PHE A 57 -6.23 14.42 27.77
CA PHE A 57 -6.39 14.25 29.21
C PHE A 57 -7.89 14.22 29.56
N ARG A 58 -8.41 13.04 29.92
CA ARG A 58 -9.74 12.96 30.55
C ARG A 58 -9.57 13.56 31.94
N SER A 59 -10.04 14.80 32.10
CA SER A 59 -10.41 15.39 33.39
C SER A 59 -11.71 14.77 33.89
#